data_AF-A0AAD4HWC6-F1
#
_entry.id   AF-A0AAD4HWC6-F1
#
_cell.length_a   1.000
_cell.length_b   1.000
_cell.length_c   1.000
_cell.angle_alpha   90.00
_cell.angle_beta   90.00
_cell.angle_gamma   90.00
#
_symmetry.space_group_name_H-M   'P 1'
#
loop_
_entity.id
_entity.type
_entity.pdbx_description
1 polymer ?
#
loop_
_entity_poly.entity_id
_entity_poly.type
_entity_poly.pdbx_seq_one_letter_code
_entity_poly.pdbx_strand_id
1 'polypeptide(L)'
;MAPGRSLFKVLGVGAGRPWRSASAITARKPKPADPGRRSLCDLPDEIIMLIIQHVQDISPGTVVALASTSSLIYTKARYVQHQHVTISLKLSKAKNEIAFLKYLSSNGLLPAIRSLRFVELDDTKQKGYQIPTPLYGLIDQMTSLLDIHLDAFCYPVPASLLENLKRRTRGRSSGFPWGIKGYPGKKDEIEQDYWASHCDWSHLRRLVEPKGSLAHRIAQQLTALQEVDLCSAYHFPTIYKHDERAMIHFLETIPSMLDSITVPNFASLSTTPIIRHGSRLRSLELVCPLPYCTGPPESRWTEGIAGIQALTELRDGLPRLEHLSIHLTADGNDWSYPTLDIVAGFPRLRSVKFNTALAVPRSDVDAPAPPHVTAASAESLLRYMRERSTTEPPSLQRLHLVSDNGWSDQGGVSPARANATGIVCQVSHDDRDWTVTCTKLSEALNEKLRRVVRDGEAPSPADMARIDFKVALEGPISSSVYWDMQKSDPRPPGVLFG
;
A
#
# COMPACT_ATOMS: atom_id res chain seq x y z
N MET A 1 1.09 -11.48 -2.78
CA MET A 1 2.32 -11.75 -3.57
C MET A 1 3.22 -10.52 -3.46
N ALA A 2 4.43 -10.67 -2.91
CA ALA A 2 5.42 -9.57 -2.81
C ALA A 2 6.35 -9.61 -4.04
N PRO A 3 6.67 -8.48 -4.67
CA PRO A 3 7.65 -8.48 -5.75
C PRO A 3 9.06 -8.58 -5.16
N GLY A 4 9.83 -9.58 -5.60
CA GLY A 4 11.29 -9.47 -5.68
C GLY A 4 12.10 -9.39 -4.37
N ARG A 5 11.70 -10.05 -3.28
CA ARG A 5 12.67 -10.35 -2.20
C ARG A 5 13.57 -11.53 -2.62
N SER A 6 14.79 -11.17 -3.00
CA SER A 6 15.98 -12.02 -3.23
C SER A 6 15.95 -13.42 -2.58
N LEU A 7 15.98 -14.44 -3.42
CA LEU A 7 16.04 -15.88 -3.12
C LEU A 7 17.42 -16.36 -2.64
N PHE A 8 18.34 -15.46 -2.28
CA PHE A 8 19.71 -15.83 -1.86
C PHE A 8 19.83 -16.29 -0.40
N LYS A 9 18.73 -16.37 0.36
CA LYS A 9 18.74 -16.92 1.74
C LYS A 9 18.61 -18.44 1.82
N VAL A 10 18.25 -19.15 0.74
CA VAL A 10 18.02 -20.61 0.77
C VAL A 10 19.32 -21.41 0.59
N LEU A 11 20.42 -20.77 0.18
CA LEU A 11 21.76 -21.36 0.20
C LEU A 11 22.52 -20.73 1.36
N GLY A 12 22.62 -21.43 2.49
CA GLY A 12 23.31 -20.97 3.71
C GLY A 12 24.79 -20.67 3.48
N VAL A 13 25.09 -19.49 2.94
CA VAL A 13 26.45 -18.98 2.77
C VAL A 13 26.68 -17.93 3.85
N GLY A 14 27.41 -18.34 4.90
CA GLY A 14 27.87 -17.45 5.96
C GLY A 14 28.67 -16.27 5.42
N ALA A 15 28.53 -15.13 6.09
CA ALA A 15 29.26 -13.92 5.79
C ALA A 15 30.77 -14.18 5.76
N GLY A 16 31.45 -13.79 4.67
CA GLY A 16 32.90 -13.61 4.67
C GLY A 16 33.75 -14.43 3.71
N ARG A 17 33.19 -15.19 2.75
CA ARG A 17 34.03 -15.83 1.72
C ARG A 17 34.05 -15.04 0.40
N PRO A 18 35.24 -14.73 -0.18
CA PRO A 18 35.33 -14.18 -1.51
C PRO A 18 34.81 -15.18 -2.54
N TRP A 19 34.03 -14.72 -3.51
CA TRP A 19 33.58 -15.49 -4.66
C TRP A 19 34.79 -15.97 -5.47
N ARG A 20 35.30 -17.18 -5.19
CA ARG A 20 36.34 -17.85 -5.97
C ARG A 20 35.77 -19.12 -6.59
N SER A 21 35.51 -19.06 -7.89
CA SER A 21 36.21 -19.81 -8.95
C SER A 21 35.32 -19.90 -10.18
N ALA A 22 35.82 -19.37 -11.29
CA ALA A 22 35.30 -19.60 -12.63
C ALA A 22 35.66 -21.03 -13.05
N SER A 23 34.97 -22.02 -12.49
CA SER A 23 34.83 -23.30 -13.18
C SER A 23 33.85 -23.03 -14.33
N ALA A 24 34.38 -22.69 -15.50
CA ALA A 24 33.58 -22.63 -16.71
C ALA A 24 32.92 -24.00 -16.89
N ILE A 25 31.63 -24.09 -16.57
CA ILE A 25 30.84 -25.30 -16.79
C ILE A 25 30.85 -25.50 -18.31
N THR A 26 31.61 -26.50 -18.77
CA THR A 26 31.62 -26.88 -20.17
C THR A 26 30.23 -27.34 -20.53
N ALA A 27 29.58 -26.64 -21.46
CA ALA A 27 28.24 -26.94 -21.92
C ALA A 27 28.15 -28.40 -22.38
N ARG A 28 27.40 -29.23 -21.67
CA ARG A 28 27.07 -30.58 -22.13
C ARG A 28 26.11 -30.46 -23.31
N LYS A 29 26.37 -31.17 -24.42
CA LYS A 29 25.37 -31.31 -25.48
C LYS A 29 24.14 -32.00 -24.87
N PRO A 30 22.95 -31.38 -24.87
CA PRO A 30 21.76 -31.98 -24.31
C PRO A 30 21.44 -33.25 -25.09
N LYS A 31 21.24 -34.37 -24.37
CA LYS A 31 20.78 -35.63 -24.96
C LYS A 31 19.24 -35.64 -24.83
N PRO A 32 18.48 -35.68 -25.94
CA PRO A 32 17.03 -35.66 -25.87
C PRO A 32 16.53 -36.89 -25.08
N ALA A 33 15.65 -36.66 -24.11
CA ALA A 33 15.02 -37.73 -23.32
C ALA A 33 14.04 -38.57 -24.18
N ASP A 34 13.54 -37.98 -25.27
CA ASP A 34 12.67 -38.61 -26.25
C ASP A 34 13.09 -38.13 -27.65
N PRO A 35 13.60 -39.00 -28.54
CA PRO A 35 14.02 -38.63 -29.89
C PRO A 35 12.91 -38.05 -30.77
N GLY A 36 11.63 -38.28 -30.44
CA GLY A 36 10.49 -37.77 -31.19
C GLY A 36 10.05 -36.36 -30.80
N ARG A 37 10.57 -35.82 -29.69
CA ARG A 37 10.11 -34.54 -29.13
C ARG A 37 11.10 -33.42 -29.44
N ARG A 38 10.64 -32.36 -30.13
CA ARG A 38 11.46 -31.18 -30.45
C ARG A 38 11.90 -30.46 -29.17
N SER A 39 13.15 -30.02 -29.15
CA SER A 39 13.73 -29.28 -28.03
C SER A 39 13.30 -27.82 -28.09
N LEU A 40 13.17 -27.18 -26.92
CA LEU A 40 12.99 -25.73 -26.86
C LEU A 40 14.21 -24.98 -27.43
N CYS A 41 15.39 -25.61 -27.41
CA CYS A 41 16.60 -25.08 -28.04
C CYS A 41 16.55 -25.08 -29.58
N ASP A 42 15.57 -25.73 -30.20
CA ASP A 42 15.40 -25.76 -31.66
C ASP A 42 14.59 -24.55 -32.16
N LEU A 43 14.03 -23.74 -31.25
CA LEU A 43 13.29 -22.53 -31.59
C LEU A 43 14.23 -21.37 -31.93
N PRO A 44 13.80 -20.40 -32.76
CA PRO A 44 14.54 -19.17 -32.96
C PRO A 44 14.79 -18.42 -31.65
N ASP A 45 15.93 -17.74 -31.60
CA ASP A 45 16.45 -17.08 -30.42
C ASP A 45 15.48 -16.05 -29.82
N GLU A 46 14.71 -15.37 -30.68
CA GLU A 46 13.69 -14.38 -30.31
C GLU A 46 12.50 -15.04 -29.63
N ILE A 47 12.07 -16.21 -30.11
CA ILE A 47 10.95 -16.96 -29.53
C ILE A 47 11.34 -17.50 -28.16
N ILE A 48 12.56 -18.01 -28.01
CA ILE A 48 13.08 -18.46 -26.71
C ILE A 48 13.10 -17.28 -25.71
N MET A 49 13.52 -16.08 -26.16
CA MET A 49 13.51 -14.88 -25.33
C MET A 49 12.10 -14.47 -24.90
N LEU A 50 11.11 -14.50 -25.81
CA LEU A 50 9.70 -14.20 -25.50
C LEU A 50 9.12 -15.21 -24.50
N ILE A 51 9.41 -16.50 -24.67
CA ILE A 51 8.98 -17.55 -23.73
C ILE A 51 9.59 -17.29 -22.36
N ILE A 52 10.90 -17.06 -22.28
CA ILE A 52 11.58 -16.82 -21.00
C ILE A 52 11.05 -15.54 -20.33
N GLN A 53 10.78 -14.48 -21.09
CA GLN A 53 10.18 -13.24 -20.58
C GLN A 53 8.78 -13.49 -20.02
N HIS A 54 7.92 -14.18 -20.77
CA HIS A 54 6.60 -14.54 -20.30
C HIS A 54 6.63 -15.43 -19.05
N VAL A 55 7.56 -16.40 -19.00
CA VAL A 55 7.76 -17.25 -17.81
C VAL A 55 8.32 -16.45 -16.64
N GLN A 56 9.17 -15.44 -16.88
CA GLN A 56 9.65 -14.54 -15.82
C GLN A 56 8.50 -13.76 -15.19
N ASP A 57 7.53 -13.32 -16.00
CA ASP A 57 6.37 -12.55 -15.52
C ASP A 57 5.39 -13.43 -14.72
N ILE A 58 5.18 -14.68 -15.15
CA ILE A 58 4.24 -15.61 -14.50
C ILE A 58 4.87 -16.32 -13.30
N SER A 59 6.11 -16.81 -13.45
CA SER A 59 6.78 -17.69 -12.50
C SER A 59 8.31 -17.54 -12.55
N PRO A 60 8.88 -16.52 -11.87
CA PRO A 60 10.32 -16.28 -11.82
C PRO A 60 11.16 -17.50 -11.38
N GLY A 61 10.61 -18.32 -10.47
CA GLY A 61 11.27 -19.54 -10.01
C GLY A 61 11.46 -20.58 -11.12
N THR A 62 10.52 -20.64 -12.08
CA THR A 62 10.59 -21.55 -13.24
C THR A 62 11.71 -21.13 -14.20
N VAL A 63 12.00 -19.83 -14.33
CA VAL A 63 13.12 -19.34 -15.15
C VAL A 63 14.46 -19.85 -14.62
N VAL A 64 14.63 -19.94 -13.29
CA VAL A 64 15.84 -20.51 -12.68
C VAL A 64 15.98 -22.01 -13.01
N ALA A 65 14.87 -22.76 -12.95
CA ALA A 65 14.86 -24.16 -13.35
C ALA A 65 15.16 -24.32 -14.85
N LEU A 66 14.60 -23.47 -15.72
CA LEU A 66 14.91 -23.46 -17.14
C LEU A 66 16.39 -23.17 -17.40
N ALA A 67 16.97 -22.21 -16.68
CA ALA A 67 18.37 -21.85 -16.80
C ALA A 67 19.32 -23.03 -16.49
N SER A 68 18.91 -23.99 -15.64
CA SER A 68 19.75 -25.15 -15.32
C SER A 68 19.69 -26.26 -16.36
N THR A 69 18.73 -26.23 -17.29
CA THR A 69 18.53 -27.31 -18.28
C THR A 69 19.46 -27.23 -19.49
N SER A 70 19.92 -26.03 -19.84
CA SER A 70 20.73 -25.79 -21.06
C SER A 70 21.55 -24.51 -20.91
N SER A 71 22.80 -24.53 -21.37
CA SER A 71 23.66 -23.34 -21.38
C SER A 71 23.15 -22.22 -22.29
N LEU A 72 22.46 -22.56 -23.39
CA LEU A 72 21.82 -21.58 -24.27
C LEU A 72 20.70 -20.85 -23.53
N ILE A 73 19.84 -21.62 -22.84
CA ILE A 73 18.73 -21.08 -22.06
C ILE A 73 19.25 -20.33 -20.84
N TYR A 74 20.35 -20.78 -20.23
CA TYR A 74 21.00 -20.12 -19.09
C TYR A 74 21.31 -18.65 -19.40
N THR A 75 22.03 -18.37 -20.49
CA THR A 75 22.43 -17.01 -20.84
C THR A 75 21.22 -16.10 -21.08
N LYS A 76 20.19 -16.61 -21.77
CA LYS A 76 18.94 -15.90 -22.06
C LYS A 76 18.10 -15.66 -20.81
N ALA A 77 17.98 -16.66 -19.94
CA ALA A 77 17.33 -16.57 -18.64
C ALA A 77 18.00 -15.53 -17.74
N ARG A 78 19.33 -15.52 -17.67
CA ARG A 78 20.08 -14.50 -16.93
C ARG A 78 19.87 -13.11 -17.51
N TYR A 79 19.86 -12.98 -18.84
CA TYR A 79 19.55 -11.69 -19.49
C TYR A 79 18.16 -11.17 -19.07
N VAL A 80 17.12 -12.01 -19.13
CA VAL A 80 15.75 -11.63 -18.76
C VAL A 80 15.60 -11.33 -17.26
N GLN A 81 16.19 -12.17 -16.40
CA GLN A 81 16.12 -12.00 -14.93
C GLN A 81 16.63 -10.63 -14.47
N HIS A 82 17.60 -10.06 -15.17
CA HIS A 82 18.21 -8.78 -14.82
C HIS A 82 17.67 -7.60 -15.62
N GLN A 83 16.56 -7.75 -16.36
CA GLN A 83 15.95 -6.60 -17.05
C GLN A 83 15.41 -5.54 -16.08
N HIS A 84 14.97 -5.95 -14.89
CA HIS A 84 14.43 -5.06 -13.87
C HIS A 84 15.25 -5.24 -12.59
N VAL A 85 16.06 -4.24 -12.24
CA VAL A 85 16.94 -4.27 -11.07
C VAL A 85 16.49 -3.22 -10.06
N THR A 86 16.28 -3.65 -8.82
CA THR A 86 15.99 -2.76 -7.69
C THR A 86 17.21 -2.67 -6.78
N ILE A 87 17.66 -1.46 -6.48
CA ILE A 87 18.83 -1.16 -5.64
C ILE A 87 18.38 -0.40 -4.39
N SER A 88 18.73 -0.94 -3.24
CA SER A 88 18.60 -0.23 -1.96
C SER A 88 19.78 0.73 -1.75
N LEU A 89 19.53 2.02 -1.60
CA LEU A 89 20.57 3.02 -1.30
C LEU A 89 20.82 3.23 0.20
N LYS A 90 20.13 2.49 1.08
CA LYS A 90 20.41 2.46 2.51
C LYS A 90 21.90 2.22 2.77
N LEU A 91 22.52 3.03 3.62
CA LEU A 91 23.98 3.03 3.83
C LEU A 91 24.54 1.63 4.16
N SER A 92 23.78 0.85 4.94
CA SER A 92 24.13 -0.51 5.33
C SER A 92 24.08 -1.54 4.20
N LYS A 93 23.33 -1.27 3.11
CA LYS A 93 23.13 -2.19 1.97
C LYS A 93 23.85 -1.73 0.71
N ALA A 94 24.09 -0.43 0.54
CA ALA A 94 24.63 0.16 -0.68
C ALA A 94 25.93 -0.53 -1.17
N LYS A 95 26.82 -0.93 -0.26
CA LYS A 95 28.05 -1.66 -0.61
C LYS A 95 27.77 -3.01 -1.30
N ASN A 96 26.76 -3.74 -0.83
CA ASN A 96 26.38 -5.03 -1.39
C ASN A 96 25.68 -4.86 -2.75
N GLU A 97 24.84 -3.84 -2.89
CA GLU A 97 24.16 -3.56 -4.16
C GLU A 97 25.15 -3.12 -5.24
N ILE A 98 26.14 -2.28 -4.89
CA ILE A 98 27.23 -1.92 -5.81
C ILE A 98 28.05 -3.15 -6.18
N ALA A 99 28.33 -4.04 -5.22
CA ALA A 99 29.03 -5.29 -5.51
C ALA A 99 28.23 -6.20 -6.45
N PHE A 100 26.91 -6.26 -6.29
CA PHE A 100 26.01 -6.99 -7.19
C PHE A 100 26.05 -6.42 -8.62
N LEU A 101 25.97 -5.10 -8.79
CA LEU A 101 26.11 -4.48 -10.10
C LEU A 101 27.50 -4.69 -10.72
N LYS A 102 28.56 -4.66 -9.92
CA LYS A 102 29.92 -5.01 -10.39
C LYS A 102 29.98 -6.46 -10.85
N TYR A 103 29.33 -7.38 -10.15
CA TYR A 103 29.19 -8.75 -10.60
C TYR A 103 28.45 -8.83 -11.95
N LEU A 104 27.35 -8.10 -12.13
CA LEU A 104 26.66 -8.04 -13.44
C LEU A 104 27.56 -7.46 -14.53
N SER A 105 28.36 -6.43 -14.22
CA SER A 105 29.34 -5.84 -15.14
C SER A 105 30.35 -6.87 -15.61
N SER A 106 30.99 -7.58 -14.67
CA SER A 106 32.00 -8.59 -14.98
C SER A 106 31.48 -9.80 -15.77
N ASN A 107 30.16 -10.02 -15.78
CA ASN A 107 29.52 -11.09 -16.56
C ASN A 107 28.85 -10.58 -17.86
N GLY A 108 29.03 -9.31 -18.22
CA GLY A 108 28.43 -8.73 -19.43
C GLY A 108 26.90 -8.60 -19.37
N LEU A 109 26.31 -8.57 -18.17
CA LEU A 109 24.86 -8.56 -17.95
C LEU A 109 24.29 -7.15 -17.72
N LEU A 110 25.12 -6.13 -17.47
CA LEU A 110 24.62 -4.74 -17.34
C LEU A 110 23.86 -4.24 -18.56
N PRO A 111 24.28 -4.53 -19.81
CA PRO A 111 23.50 -4.19 -21.00
C PRO A 111 22.09 -4.78 -21.03
N ALA A 112 21.78 -5.79 -20.21
CA ALA A 112 20.44 -6.39 -20.15
C ALA A 112 19.46 -5.57 -19.30
N ILE A 113 19.96 -4.73 -18.39
CA ILE A 113 19.13 -3.93 -17.49
C ILE A 113 18.36 -2.89 -18.31
N ARG A 114 17.03 -2.95 -18.24
CA ARG A 114 16.08 -2.04 -18.87
C ARG A 114 15.43 -1.08 -17.89
N SER A 115 15.20 -1.51 -16.65
CA SER A 115 14.64 -0.68 -15.61
C SER A 115 15.50 -0.77 -14.35
N LEU A 116 15.86 0.39 -13.80
CA LEU A 116 16.62 0.51 -12.57
C LEU A 116 15.81 1.28 -11.53
N ARG A 117 15.43 0.61 -10.45
CA ARG A 117 14.62 1.19 -9.37
C ARG A 117 15.46 1.41 -8.13
N PHE A 118 15.46 2.63 -7.59
CA PHE A 118 16.12 2.96 -6.34
C PHE A 118 15.12 3.01 -5.19
N VAL A 119 15.38 2.25 -4.12
CA VAL A 119 14.52 2.12 -2.93
C VAL A 119 15.31 2.37 -1.65
N GLU A 120 14.58 2.54 -0.53
CA GLU A 120 15.14 2.64 0.83
C GLU A 120 16.32 3.63 0.92
N LEU A 121 16.12 4.87 0.49
CA LEU A 121 17.09 5.94 0.72
C LEU A 121 17.19 6.22 2.22
N ASP A 122 18.42 6.37 2.72
CA ASP A 122 18.64 6.70 4.12
C ASP A 122 18.15 8.14 4.37
N ASP A 123 17.06 8.27 5.14
CA ASP A 123 16.40 9.53 5.46
C ASP A 123 17.14 10.33 6.55
N THR A 124 18.32 9.85 6.96
CA THR A 124 19.20 10.66 7.79
C THR A 124 19.52 11.94 7.02
N LYS A 125 19.04 13.06 7.57
CA LYS A 125 19.20 14.46 7.12
C LYS A 125 20.65 14.93 7.00
N GLN A 126 21.59 14.04 6.69
CA GLN A 126 22.95 14.38 6.36
C GLN A 126 22.92 15.14 5.03
N LYS A 127 22.97 16.47 5.17
CA LYS A 127 23.23 17.41 4.07
C LYS A 127 24.39 16.86 3.25
N GLY A 128 24.11 16.46 2.00
CA GLY A 128 25.13 16.05 1.05
C GLY A 128 25.23 14.56 0.77
N TYR A 129 24.19 13.75 1.00
CA TYR A 129 24.17 12.38 0.45
C TYR A 129 24.31 12.43 -1.07
N GLN A 130 25.46 12.02 -1.57
CA GLN A 130 25.73 11.84 -2.99
C GLN A 130 25.53 10.37 -3.33
N ILE A 131 24.85 10.10 -4.45
CA ILE A 131 24.84 8.75 -5.03
C ILE A 131 26.30 8.27 -5.10
N PRO A 132 26.62 7.06 -4.61
CA PRO A 132 27.99 6.57 -4.62
C PRO A 132 28.60 6.68 -6.02
N THR A 133 29.72 7.39 -6.16
CA THR A 133 30.41 7.62 -7.44
C THR A 133 30.62 6.35 -8.29
N PRO A 134 30.90 5.16 -7.71
CA PRO A 134 31.03 3.93 -8.49
C PRO A 134 29.77 3.51 -9.25
N LEU A 135 28.59 3.97 -8.81
CA LEU A 135 27.33 3.64 -9.43
C LEU A 135 27.18 4.28 -10.82
N TYR A 136 27.66 5.51 -11.01
CA TYR A 136 27.56 6.18 -12.30
C TYR A 136 28.27 5.41 -13.41
N GLY A 137 29.49 4.92 -13.14
CA GLY A 137 30.25 4.11 -14.09
C GLY A 137 29.60 2.77 -14.41
N LEU A 138 28.76 2.24 -13.51
CA LEU A 138 27.99 1.00 -13.73
C LEU A 138 26.70 1.27 -14.50
N ILE A 139 25.97 2.34 -14.18
CA ILE A 139 24.82 2.79 -14.97
C ILE A 139 25.26 3.10 -16.40
N ASP A 140 26.47 3.64 -16.55
CA ASP A 140 27.02 3.92 -17.87
C ASP A 140 27.24 2.65 -18.72
N GLN A 141 27.29 1.46 -18.14
CA GLN A 141 27.39 0.22 -18.89
C GLN A 141 26.03 -0.41 -19.21
N MET A 142 24.93 0.14 -18.67
CA MET A 142 23.56 -0.32 -18.93
C MET A 142 23.04 0.28 -20.24
N THR A 143 23.50 -0.24 -21.37
CA THR A 143 23.19 0.32 -22.70
C THR A 143 21.74 0.13 -23.14
N SER A 144 20.99 -0.79 -22.52
CA SER A 144 19.55 -0.98 -22.77
C SER A 144 18.66 -0.36 -21.69
N LEU A 145 19.21 0.47 -20.79
CA LEU A 145 18.43 1.12 -19.74
C LEU A 145 17.41 2.09 -20.35
N LEU A 146 16.13 1.83 -20.11
CA LEU A 146 14.98 2.59 -20.55
C LEU A 146 14.40 3.43 -19.41
N ASP A 147 14.26 2.80 -18.23
CA ASP A 147 13.55 3.39 -17.10
C ASP A 147 14.45 3.52 -15.87
N ILE A 148 14.33 4.65 -15.18
CA ILE A 148 14.93 4.85 -13.86
C ILE A 148 13.84 5.34 -12.91
N HIS A 149 13.58 4.56 -11.87
CA HIS A 149 12.61 4.89 -10.82
C HIS A 149 13.35 5.32 -9.55
N LEU A 150 12.91 6.43 -8.96
CA LEU A 150 13.55 7.08 -7.82
C LEU A 150 12.51 7.31 -6.74
N ASP A 151 12.19 6.28 -5.95
CA ASP A 151 10.98 6.29 -5.11
C ASP A 151 11.12 7.06 -3.78
N ALA A 152 12.21 7.79 -3.57
CA ALA A 152 12.42 8.56 -2.33
C ALA A 152 13.43 9.72 -2.47
N PHE A 153 13.52 10.35 -3.64
CA PHE A 153 14.44 11.48 -3.83
C PHE A 153 13.82 12.81 -3.39
N CYS A 154 14.33 13.40 -2.30
CA CYS A 154 14.21 14.84 -2.00
C CYS A 154 15.36 15.67 -2.63
N TYR A 155 16.24 15.05 -3.41
CA TYR A 155 17.41 15.70 -4.02
C TYR A 155 17.31 15.71 -5.55
N PRO A 156 17.91 16.71 -6.23
CA PRO A 156 17.96 16.72 -7.68
C PRO A 156 18.76 15.53 -8.20
N VAL A 157 18.26 14.87 -9.24
CA VAL A 157 19.02 13.85 -9.98
C VAL A 157 20.34 14.48 -10.43
N PRO A 158 21.50 13.86 -10.17
CA PRO A 158 22.79 14.41 -10.56
C PRO A 158 22.83 14.76 -12.04
N ALA A 159 23.21 15.99 -12.37
CA ALA A 159 23.21 16.48 -13.74
C ALA A 159 24.06 15.62 -14.70
N SER A 160 25.13 15.01 -14.19
CA SER A 160 25.98 14.07 -14.95
C SER A 160 25.23 12.82 -15.42
N LEU A 161 24.38 12.24 -14.57
CA LEU A 161 23.57 11.08 -14.90
C LEU A 161 22.53 11.43 -15.98
N LEU A 162 21.87 12.58 -15.82
CA LEU A 162 20.92 13.12 -16.80
C LEU A 162 21.61 13.37 -18.16
N GLU A 163 22.79 13.99 -18.18
CA GLU A 163 23.53 14.25 -19.41
C GLU A 163 23.98 12.96 -20.10
N ASN A 164 24.39 11.93 -19.36
CA ASN A 164 24.76 10.63 -19.94
C ASN A 164 23.55 9.91 -20.56
N LEU A 165 22.38 9.97 -19.93
CA LEU A 165 21.14 9.42 -20.49
C LEU A 165 20.68 10.20 -21.74
N LYS A 166 20.81 11.54 -21.74
CA LYS A 166 20.53 12.38 -22.91
C LYS A 166 21.45 12.08 -24.10
N ARG A 167 22.72 11.76 -23.86
CA ARG A 167 23.66 11.40 -24.95
C ARG A 167 23.28 10.09 -25.63
N ARG A 168 22.81 9.10 -24.88
CA ARG A 168 22.44 7.76 -25.41
C ARG A 168 21.21 7.79 -26.29
N THR A 169 20.25 8.64 -25.92
CA THR A 169 18.99 8.78 -26.64
C THR A 169 19.13 9.53 -27.97
N ARG A 170 20.27 10.19 -28.24
CA ARG A 170 20.54 10.86 -29.53
C ARG A 170 20.99 9.92 -30.66
N GLY A 171 21.41 8.69 -30.37
CA GLY A 171 21.92 7.73 -31.37
C GLY A 171 20.91 6.68 -31.86
N ARG A 172 19.75 6.57 -31.21
CA ARG A 172 18.63 5.72 -31.64
C ARG A 172 17.38 6.58 -31.72
N SER A 173 16.93 6.88 -32.94
CA SER A 173 15.56 7.33 -33.17
C SER A 173 14.59 6.19 -32.87
N SER A 174 14.32 5.99 -31.59
CA SER A 174 13.13 5.34 -31.06
C SER A 174 12.92 5.98 -29.68
N GLY A 175 11.91 6.86 -29.57
CA GLY A 175 11.53 7.51 -28.30
C GLY A 175 11.39 6.47 -27.19
N PHE A 176 11.79 6.74 -25.95
CA PHE A 176 11.48 7.90 -25.13
C PHE A 176 12.56 8.11 -24.05
N PRO A 177 12.78 9.35 -23.59
CA PRO A 177 13.18 9.60 -22.21
C PRO A 177 12.29 10.66 -21.53
N TRP A 178 12.03 10.45 -20.24
CA TRP A 178 11.25 11.34 -19.40
C TRP A 178 11.88 12.73 -19.25
N GLY A 179 11.05 13.74 -19.52
CA GLY A 179 11.36 15.16 -19.35
C GLY A 179 10.53 15.99 -20.33
N ILE A 180 9.25 16.17 -20.01
CA ILE A 180 8.36 17.21 -20.56
C ILE A 180 8.59 17.47 -22.06
N LYS A 181 8.36 16.45 -22.88
CA LYS A 181 8.04 16.57 -24.30
C LYS A 181 7.02 15.49 -24.61
N GLY A 182 5.97 15.91 -25.30
CA GLY A 182 4.72 15.18 -25.29
C GLY A 182 4.76 13.74 -25.77
N TYR A 183 3.94 12.96 -25.08
CA TYR A 183 3.64 11.57 -25.39
C TYR A 183 2.62 11.55 -26.54
N PRO A 184 2.79 10.71 -27.59
CA PRO A 184 3.91 10.58 -28.48
C PRO A 184 3.81 11.59 -29.65
N GLY A 185 4.73 12.55 -29.70
CA GLY A 185 5.15 13.17 -30.97
C GLY A 185 4.82 14.66 -31.16
N LYS A 186 3.91 15.24 -30.37
CA LYS A 186 3.71 16.70 -30.35
C LYS A 186 4.35 17.29 -29.10
N LYS A 187 5.15 18.34 -29.29
CA LYS A 187 5.97 18.98 -28.25
C LYS A 187 5.14 19.49 -27.05
N ASP A 188 3.83 19.64 -27.24
CA ASP A 188 2.88 20.26 -26.31
C ASP A 188 1.82 19.29 -25.72
N GLU A 189 1.77 18.01 -26.14
CA GLU A 189 0.77 17.05 -25.63
C GLU A 189 1.24 16.43 -24.29
N ILE A 190 0.58 16.74 -23.18
CA ILE A 190 0.95 16.11 -21.89
C ILE A 190 0.45 14.66 -21.90
N GLU A 191 1.14 13.72 -21.26
CA GLU A 191 0.80 12.28 -21.23
C GLU A 191 -0.70 12.01 -20.95
N GLN A 192 -1.32 12.79 -20.06
CA GLN A 192 -2.75 12.68 -19.75
C GLN A 192 -3.65 12.98 -20.95
N ASP A 193 -3.25 13.91 -21.84
CA ASP A 193 -3.99 14.24 -23.07
C ASP A 193 -3.98 13.07 -24.05
N TYR A 194 -2.84 12.42 -24.17
CA TYR A 194 -2.71 11.24 -25.01
C TYR A 194 -3.64 10.13 -24.53
N TRP A 195 -3.55 9.74 -23.26
CA TRP A 195 -4.40 8.69 -22.71
C TRP A 195 -5.89 9.05 -22.77
N ALA A 196 -6.24 10.31 -22.51
CA ALA A 196 -7.62 10.76 -22.59
C ALA A 196 -8.20 10.72 -24.01
N SER A 197 -7.37 10.89 -25.05
CA SER A 197 -7.81 10.93 -26.45
C SER A 197 -7.69 9.61 -27.20
N HIS A 198 -6.83 8.68 -26.74
CA HIS A 198 -6.50 7.45 -27.47
C HIS A 198 -7.03 6.17 -26.82
N CYS A 199 -7.53 6.24 -25.59
CA CYS A 199 -8.19 5.12 -24.94
C CYS A 199 -9.70 5.32 -24.96
N ASP A 200 -10.43 4.22 -25.19
CA ASP A 200 -11.87 4.18 -24.95
C ASP A 200 -12.12 3.88 -23.47
N TRP A 201 -12.57 4.91 -22.74
CA TRP A 201 -12.88 4.83 -21.32
C TRP A 201 -14.34 4.44 -21.04
N SER A 202 -15.19 4.32 -22.06
CA SER A 202 -16.64 4.12 -21.93
C SER A 202 -17.02 2.83 -21.22
N HIS A 203 -16.16 1.83 -21.29
CA HIS A 203 -16.33 0.52 -20.66
C HIS A 203 -15.66 0.39 -19.29
N LEU A 204 -14.91 1.40 -18.83
CA LEU A 204 -14.21 1.34 -17.55
C LEU A 204 -15.22 1.33 -16.41
N ARG A 205 -15.19 0.27 -15.58
CA ARG A 205 -16.09 0.13 -14.42
C ARG A 205 -15.48 0.61 -13.10
N ARG A 206 -14.15 0.59 -13.00
CA ARG A 206 -13.43 0.93 -11.78
C ARG A 206 -12.22 1.79 -12.10
N LEU A 207 -12.09 2.91 -11.40
CA LEU A 207 -10.95 3.83 -11.51
C LEU A 207 -10.27 3.94 -10.14
N VAL A 208 -8.98 3.61 -10.05
CA VAL A 208 -8.23 3.58 -8.78
C VAL A 208 -7.01 4.50 -8.90
N GLU A 209 -6.86 5.37 -7.91
CA GLU A 209 -5.77 6.33 -7.74
C GLU A 209 -5.42 7.12 -9.01
N PRO A 210 -6.40 7.72 -9.72
CA PRO A 210 -6.08 8.49 -10.90
C PRO A 210 -5.39 9.81 -10.51
N LYS A 211 -4.47 10.27 -11.35
CA LYS A 211 -4.05 11.68 -11.31
C LYS A 211 -5.29 12.56 -11.53
N GLY A 212 -5.52 13.57 -10.69
CA GLY A 212 -6.70 14.44 -10.77
C GLY A 212 -6.88 15.07 -12.16
N SER A 213 -5.76 15.54 -12.73
CA SER A 213 -5.70 16.04 -14.12
C SER A 213 -6.15 15.04 -15.20
N LEU A 214 -5.85 13.74 -15.07
CA LEU A 214 -6.32 12.72 -16.03
C LEU A 214 -7.81 12.45 -15.81
N ALA A 215 -8.21 12.21 -14.56
CA ALA A 215 -9.60 11.95 -14.19
C ALA A 215 -10.54 13.02 -14.76
N HIS A 216 -10.18 14.29 -14.58
CA HIS A 216 -10.92 15.43 -15.12
C HIS A 216 -11.10 15.37 -16.66
N ARG A 217 -10.03 15.02 -17.40
CA ARG A 217 -10.07 14.96 -18.89
C ARG A 217 -10.92 13.81 -19.41
N ILE A 218 -10.96 12.67 -18.71
CA ILE A 218 -11.72 11.49 -19.13
C ILE A 218 -13.14 11.44 -18.56
N ALA A 219 -13.51 12.37 -17.68
CA ALA A 219 -14.76 12.32 -16.90
C ALA A 219 -16.01 12.05 -17.76
N GLN A 220 -16.18 12.77 -18.87
CA GLN A 220 -17.34 12.65 -19.76
C GLN A 220 -17.39 11.33 -20.53
N GLN A 221 -16.27 10.63 -20.65
CA GLN A 221 -16.20 9.36 -21.36
C GLN A 221 -16.57 8.17 -20.47
N LEU A 222 -16.57 8.33 -19.14
CA LEU A 222 -16.74 7.26 -18.17
C LEU A 222 -18.22 6.86 -17.98
N THR A 223 -18.86 6.37 -19.04
CA THR A 223 -20.30 6.04 -19.04
C THR A 223 -20.65 4.76 -18.26
N ALA A 224 -19.72 3.82 -18.12
CA ALA A 224 -19.93 2.56 -17.40
C ALA A 224 -19.30 2.53 -16.00
N LEU A 225 -18.78 3.65 -15.50
CA LEU A 225 -18.06 3.71 -14.23
C LEU A 225 -19.00 3.44 -13.04
N GLN A 226 -18.53 2.62 -12.12
CA GLN A 226 -19.28 2.16 -10.95
C GLN A 226 -18.50 2.42 -9.66
N GLU A 227 -17.18 2.27 -9.71
CA GLU A 227 -16.32 2.38 -8.54
C GLU A 227 -15.21 3.39 -8.80
N VAL A 228 -15.02 4.29 -7.83
CA VAL A 228 -13.92 5.24 -7.85
C VAL A 228 -13.18 5.18 -6.52
N ASP A 229 -11.88 5.05 -6.61
CA ASP A 229 -10.95 5.21 -5.49
C ASP A 229 -9.97 6.34 -5.82
N LEU A 230 -10.11 7.46 -5.12
CA LEU A 230 -9.27 8.64 -5.25
C LEU A 230 -8.17 8.70 -4.19
N CYS A 231 -7.98 7.65 -3.41
CA CYS A 231 -7.00 7.58 -2.34
C CYS A 231 -5.59 7.32 -2.89
N SER A 232 -5.02 8.26 -3.66
CA SER A 232 -3.64 8.16 -4.16
C SER A 232 -2.66 7.92 -3.00
N ALA A 233 -1.77 6.94 -3.15
CA ALA A 233 -0.67 6.72 -2.22
C ALA A 233 0.04 8.05 -1.88
N TYR A 234 -0.02 8.37 -0.58
CA TYR A 234 0.26 9.65 0.04
C TYR A 234 1.71 10.12 -0.10
N HIS A 235 2.09 10.70 -1.24
CA HIS A 235 3.50 11.07 -1.42
C HIS A 235 3.85 12.56 -1.31
N PHE A 236 3.03 13.58 -1.68
CA PHE A 236 3.55 14.98 -1.62
C PHE A 236 2.53 16.12 -1.42
N PRO A 237 2.52 16.84 -0.26
CA PRO A 237 1.57 17.92 0.11
C PRO A 237 1.39 19.06 -0.90
N THR A 238 2.37 19.31 -1.77
CA THR A 238 2.38 20.47 -2.68
C THR A 238 1.61 20.25 -3.98
N ILE A 239 1.31 19.01 -4.36
CA ILE A 239 0.54 18.71 -5.59
C ILE A 239 -0.99 18.75 -5.33
N TYR A 240 -1.40 18.78 -4.06
CA TYR A 240 -2.78 18.52 -3.64
C TYR A 240 -3.81 19.57 -4.10
N LYS A 241 -3.55 20.87 -4.03
CA LYS A 241 -4.62 21.87 -4.22
C LYS A 241 -5.19 21.92 -5.64
N HIS A 242 -4.35 21.71 -6.66
CA HIS A 242 -4.81 21.70 -8.05
C HIS A 242 -5.53 20.40 -8.40
N ASP A 243 -5.02 19.26 -7.93
CA ASP A 243 -5.67 17.97 -8.15
C ASP A 243 -6.97 17.82 -7.36
N GLU A 244 -7.09 18.45 -6.19
CA GLU A 244 -8.31 18.43 -5.37
C GLU A 244 -9.51 19.05 -6.09
N ARG A 245 -9.37 20.25 -6.67
CA ARG A 245 -10.45 20.88 -7.46
C ARG A 245 -10.80 20.04 -8.68
N ALA A 246 -9.79 19.45 -9.33
CA ALA A 246 -10.01 18.57 -10.48
C ALA A 246 -10.78 17.30 -10.07
N MET A 247 -10.52 16.74 -8.88
CA MET A 247 -11.24 15.60 -8.31
C MET A 247 -12.69 15.94 -7.91
N ILE A 248 -12.91 17.10 -7.30
CA ILE A 248 -14.27 17.60 -7.00
C ILE A 248 -15.07 17.70 -8.30
N HIS A 249 -14.53 18.44 -9.28
CA HIS A 249 -15.16 18.59 -10.59
C HIS A 249 -15.36 17.25 -11.29
N PHE A 250 -14.43 16.31 -11.15
CA PHE A 250 -14.58 14.96 -11.69
C PHE A 250 -15.84 14.26 -11.15
N LEU A 251 -16.03 14.22 -9.83
CA LEU A 251 -17.22 13.61 -9.22
C LEU A 251 -18.53 14.31 -9.60
N GLU A 252 -18.47 15.63 -9.82
CA GLU A 252 -19.60 16.44 -10.29
C GLU A 252 -19.96 16.19 -11.75
N THR A 253 -18.99 15.77 -12.58
CA THR A 253 -19.16 15.76 -14.04
C THR A 253 -19.24 14.38 -14.67
N ILE A 254 -18.80 13.31 -14.00
CA ILE A 254 -18.96 11.96 -14.54
C ILE A 254 -20.44 11.66 -14.86
N PRO A 255 -20.75 11.05 -16.01
CA PRO A 255 -22.13 10.80 -16.43
C PRO A 255 -22.79 9.64 -15.67
N SER A 256 -21.99 8.68 -15.19
CA SER A 256 -22.46 7.51 -14.46
C SER A 256 -22.76 7.81 -12.99
N MET A 257 -23.78 7.12 -12.46
CA MET A 257 -24.01 7.04 -11.01
C MET A 257 -23.12 5.95 -10.40
N LEU A 258 -22.36 6.29 -9.36
CA LEU A 258 -21.42 5.38 -8.71
C LEU A 258 -22.08 4.47 -7.65
N ASP A 259 -21.57 3.24 -7.55
CA ASP A 259 -21.90 2.27 -6.50
C ASP A 259 -20.94 2.39 -5.30
N SER A 260 -19.66 2.73 -5.55
CA SER A 260 -18.64 2.88 -4.51
C SER A 260 -17.75 4.10 -4.74
N ILE A 261 -17.52 4.87 -3.67
CA ILE A 261 -16.62 6.02 -3.65
C ILE A 261 -15.66 5.88 -2.47
N THR A 262 -14.37 5.87 -2.76
CA THR A 262 -13.30 6.07 -1.78
C THR A 262 -12.63 7.40 -2.09
N VAL A 263 -12.67 8.33 -1.13
CA VAL A 263 -12.10 9.67 -1.29
C VAL A 263 -11.30 10.05 -0.07
N PRO A 264 -10.23 10.85 -0.22
CA PRO A 264 -9.67 11.56 0.90
C PRO A 264 -10.78 12.39 1.57
N ASN A 265 -10.77 12.46 2.90
CA ASN A 265 -11.66 13.33 3.63
C ASN A 265 -11.14 14.75 3.50
N PHE A 266 -11.59 15.42 2.44
CA PHE A 266 -11.28 16.82 2.23
C PHE A 266 -12.28 17.63 3.05
N ALA A 267 -11.84 18.37 4.07
CA ALA A 267 -12.72 19.38 4.69
C ALA A 267 -13.26 20.41 3.67
N SER A 268 -12.60 20.52 2.52
CA SER A 268 -12.96 21.37 1.39
C SER A 268 -13.91 20.73 0.37
N LEU A 269 -14.08 19.40 0.38
CA LEU A 269 -15.06 18.74 -0.49
C LEU A 269 -16.42 18.87 0.18
N SER A 270 -17.25 19.77 -0.36
CA SER A 270 -18.66 19.81 0.02
C SER A 270 -19.30 18.43 -0.17
N THR A 271 -20.37 18.12 0.55
CA THR A 271 -21.06 16.82 0.44
C THR A 271 -21.76 16.65 -0.92
N THR A 272 -22.03 17.74 -1.62
CA THR A 272 -22.79 17.81 -2.89
C THR A 272 -22.31 16.85 -3.99
N PRO A 273 -20.99 16.76 -4.34
CA PRO A 273 -20.51 15.86 -5.37
C PRO A 273 -20.72 14.38 -5.04
N ILE A 274 -20.73 14.02 -3.75
CA ILE A 274 -20.99 12.66 -3.28
C ILE A 274 -22.50 12.39 -3.31
N ILE A 275 -23.31 13.30 -2.77
CA ILE A 275 -24.78 13.18 -2.67
C ILE A 275 -25.43 13.01 -4.05
N ARG A 276 -24.87 13.61 -5.11
CA ARG A 276 -25.30 13.39 -6.50
C ARG A 276 -25.43 11.90 -6.86
N HIS A 277 -24.59 11.04 -6.27
CA HIS A 277 -24.59 9.59 -6.52
C HIS A 277 -25.52 8.81 -5.59
N GLY A 278 -26.20 9.46 -4.64
CA GLY A 278 -26.95 8.84 -3.55
C GLY A 278 -28.09 7.91 -3.96
N SER A 279 -28.63 8.07 -5.16
CA SER A 279 -29.64 7.15 -5.73
C SER A 279 -29.12 5.74 -5.99
N ARG A 280 -27.79 5.57 -6.05
CA ARG A 280 -27.12 4.30 -6.35
C ARG A 280 -26.00 3.94 -5.37
N LEU A 281 -25.33 4.93 -4.77
CA LEU A 281 -24.17 4.73 -3.91
C LEU A 281 -24.47 3.80 -2.73
N ARG A 282 -23.70 2.71 -2.63
CA ARG A 282 -23.80 1.71 -1.56
C ARG A 282 -22.60 1.70 -0.63
N SER A 283 -21.44 2.16 -1.10
CA SER A 283 -20.21 2.18 -0.31
C SER A 283 -19.55 3.54 -0.37
N LEU A 284 -19.26 4.10 0.80
CA LEU A 284 -18.54 5.36 0.95
C LEU A 284 -17.41 5.19 1.96
N GLU A 285 -16.19 5.50 1.53
CA GLU A 285 -15.03 5.56 2.40
C GLU A 285 -14.40 6.95 2.34
N LEU A 286 -14.40 7.63 3.50
CA LEU A 286 -13.77 8.93 3.72
C LEU A 286 -12.45 8.72 4.45
N VAL A 287 -11.35 8.72 3.71
CA VAL A 287 -10.02 8.41 4.23
C VAL A 287 -9.35 9.68 4.73
N CYS A 288 -8.99 9.77 6.01
CA CYS A 288 -8.24 10.92 6.50
C CYS A 288 -6.75 10.77 6.10
N PRO A 289 -6.16 11.71 5.33
CA PRO A 289 -4.74 11.67 5.02
C PRO A 289 -3.90 11.86 6.29
N LEU A 290 -3.29 10.79 6.78
CA LEU A 290 -2.24 10.82 7.80
C LEU A 290 -0.95 10.46 7.06
N PRO A 291 0.08 11.33 6.92
CA PRO A 291 0.93 11.72 8.05
C PRO A 291 1.76 13.04 7.93
N TYR A 292 1.46 14.00 7.03
CA TYR A 292 2.36 15.15 6.80
C TYR A 292 2.04 16.45 7.55
N CYS A 293 1.10 16.43 8.49
CA CYS A 293 0.81 17.61 9.30
C CYS A 293 1.92 17.82 10.34
N THR A 294 2.99 18.52 9.96
CA THR A 294 4.10 18.94 10.83
C THR A 294 3.70 19.99 11.89
N GLY A 295 2.41 20.35 11.99
CA GLY A 295 1.86 21.31 12.97
C GLY A 295 1.76 20.76 14.40
N PRO A 296 1.27 21.45 15.42
CA PRO A 296 1.10 20.88 16.77
C PRO A 296 -0.03 19.81 16.82
N PRO A 297 0.06 18.76 17.67
CA PRO A 297 -0.86 17.61 17.69
C PRO A 297 -2.36 17.94 17.76
N GLU A 298 -2.72 19.05 18.39
CA GLU A 298 -4.11 19.45 18.64
C GLU A 298 -4.85 19.96 17.40
N SER A 299 -4.13 20.44 16.37
CA SER A 299 -4.75 20.92 15.11
C SER A 299 -4.66 19.93 13.95
N ARG A 300 -4.01 18.77 14.13
CA ARG A 300 -3.70 17.83 13.03
C ARG A 300 -4.88 16.96 12.58
N TRP A 301 -5.90 16.80 13.42
CA TRP A 301 -6.95 15.79 13.23
C TRP A 301 -8.32 16.37 12.90
N THR A 302 -8.58 17.62 13.30
CA THR A 302 -9.89 18.26 13.14
C THR A 302 -10.16 18.71 11.71
N GLU A 303 -9.12 19.07 10.94
CA GLU A 303 -9.25 19.60 9.57
C GLU A 303 -9.54 18.55 8.50
N GLY A 304 -9.66 17.27 8.85
CA GLY A 304 -9.89 16.17 7.91
C GLY A 304 -10.96 15.19 8.36
N ILE A 305 -11.85 15.60 9.26
CA ILE A 305 -12.95 14.76 9.77
C ILE A 305 -14.28 15.38 9.35
N ALA A 306 -15.20 14.54 8.86
CA ALA A 306 -16.49 15.01 8.40
C ALA A 306 -17.27 15.56 9.60
N GLY A 307 -17.54 16.87 9.60
CA GLY A 307 -18.27 17.51 10.68
C GLY A 307 -19.71 16.97 10.79
N ILE A 308 -20.34 17.22 11.94
CA ILE A 308 -21.74 16.83 12.24
C ILE A 308 -22.69 17.24 11.10
N GLN A 309 -22.56 18.48 10.60
CA GLN A 309 -23.38 18.98 9.49
C GLN A 309 -23.17 18.15 8.21
N ALA A 310 -21.92 17.93 7.80
CA ALA A 310 -21.62 17.16 6.60
C ALA A 310 -22.11 15.71 6.70
N LEU A 311 -21.95 15.06 7.85
CA LEU A 311 -22.48 13.72 8.08
C LEU A 311 -24.01 13.68 8.04
N THR A 312 -24.68 14.71 8.53
CA THR A 312 -26.14 14.84 8.45
C THR A 312 -26.60 14.96 7.00
N GLU A 313 -25.94 15.82 6.21
CA GLU A 313 -26.22 15.96 4.78
C GLU A 313 -25.97 14.65 4.02
N LEU A 314 -24.89 13.92 4.34
CA LEU A 314 -24.61 12.61 3.74
C LEU A 314 -25.67 11.57 4.12
N ARG A 315 -26.12 11.54 5.38
CA ARG A 315 -27.21 10.67 5.83
C ARG A 315 -28.48 10.90 5.02
N ASP A 316 -28.85 12.15 4.86
CA ASP A 316 -30.09 12.53 4.20
C ASP A 316 -29.99 12.38 2.67
N GLY A 317 -28.78 12.58 2.12
CA GLY A 317 -28.49 12.49 0.69
C GLY A 317 -28.16 11.10 0.15
N LEU A 318 -27.85 10.12 1.01
CA LEU A 318 -27.40 8.78 0.60
C LEU A 318 -28.33 7.66 1.09
N PRO A 319 -29.58 7.59 0.60
CA PRO A 319 -30.61 6.67 1.10
C PRO A 319 -30.32 5.18 0.84
N ARG A 320 -29.34 4.86 -0.02
CA ARG A 320 -28.94 3.49 -0.36
C ARG A 320 -27.61 3.06 0.23
N LEU A 321 -26.99 3.87 1.07
CA LEU A 321 -25.68 3.55 1.63
C LEU A 321 -25.77 2.32 2.56
N GLU A 322 -24.96 1.30 2.24
CA GLU A 322 -24.87 0.03 2.96
C GLU A 322 -23.56 -0.06 3.75
N HIS A 323 -22.49 0.59 3.26
CA HIS A 323 -21.15 0.56 3.85
C HIS A 323 -20.61 1.98 4.03
N LEU A 324 -20.18 2.31 5.25
CA LEU A 324 -19.56 3.59 5.58
C LEU A 324 -18.24 3.37 6.30
N SER A 325 -17.16 3.97 5.81
CA SER A 325 -15.86 4.03 6.48
C SER A 325 -15.49 5.50 6.71
N ILE A 326 -15.33 5.90 7.96
CA ILE A 326 -14.98 7.29 8.33
C ILE A 326 -13.93 7.30 9.44
N HIS A 327 -13.29 8.46 9.62
CA HIS A 327 -12.47 8.72 10.80
C HIS A 327 -13.30 9.37 11.89
N LEU A 328 -13.16 8.92 13.13
CA LEU A 328 -13.77 9.54 14.30
C LEU A 328 -12.75 10.38 15.06
N THR A 329 -13.16 11.59 15.45
CA THR A 329 -12.48 12.35 16.51
C THR A 329 -12.91 11.81 17.87
N ALA A 330 -11.95 11.68 18.78
CA ALA A 330 -12.25 11.63 20.20
C ALA A 330 -12.89 12.96 20.63
N ASP A 331 -13.93 12.90 21.46
CA ASP A 331 -14.48 14.07 22.14
C ASP A 331 -13.94 14.10 23.58
N GLY A 332 -12.80 14.77 23.75
CA GLY A 332 -12.01 14.66 24.96
C GLY A 332 -11.51 13.24 25.19
N ASN A 333 -12.08 12.58 26.21
CA ASN A 333 -11.71 11.21 26.64
C ASN A 333 -12.74 10.15 26.24
N ASP A 334 -13.73 10.48 25.41
CA ASP A 334 -14.82 9.57 25.04
C ASP A 334 -15.10 9.58 23.52
N TRP A 335 -15.96 8.66 23.09
CA TRP A 335 -16.45 8.58 21.72
C TRP A 335 -17.37 9.77 21.40
N SER A 336 -17.32 10.24 20.15
CA SER A 336 -18.24 11.29 19.68
C SER A 336 -19.66 10.73 19.47
N TYR A 337 -20.43 10.65 20.55
CA TYR A 337 -21.84 10.21 20.51
C TYR A 337 -22.72 10.99 19.52
N PRO A 338 -22.59 12.33 19.35
CA PRO A 338 -23.34 13.04 18.31
C PRO A 338 -23.05 12.51 16.89
N THR A 339 -21.81 12.11 16.61
CA THR A 339 -21.44 11.48 15.34
C THR A 339 -22.06 10.09 15.21
N LEU A 340 -22.03 9.29 16.27
CA LEU A 340 -22.62 7.95 16.30
C LEU A 340 -24.14 7.99 16.09
N ASP A 341 -24.84 8.97 16.66
CA ASP A 341 -26.28 9.18 16.49
C ASP A 341 -26.64 9.43 15.02
N ILE A 342 -25.85 10.26 14.33
CA ILE A 342 -26.06 10.53 12.90
C ILE A 342 -25.83 9.26 12.08
N VAL A 343 -24.74 8.53 12.35
CA VAL A 343 -24.40 7.30 11.62
C VAL A 343 -25.46 6.21 11.85
N ALA A 344 -25.98 6.08 13.07
CA ALA A 344 -27.07 5.17 13.39
C ALA A 344 -28.37 5.49 12.61
N GLY A 345 -28.57 6.76 12.23
CA GLY A 345 -29.74 7.22 11.49
C GLY A 345 -29.75 6.91 9.99
N PHE A 346 -28.70 6.33 9.41
CA PHE A 346 -28.70 5.95 8.00
C PHE A 346 -29.68 4.76 7.76
N PRO A 347 -30.58 4.86 6.78
CA PRO A 347 -31.72 3.94 6.66
C PRO A 347 -31.38 2.54 6.11
N ARG A 348 -30.19 2.35 5.53
CA ARG A 348 -29.77 1.06 4.92
C ARG A 348 -28.39 0.62 5.34
N LEU A 349 -27.79 1.30 6.32
CA LEU A 349 -26.41 1.08 6.68
C LEU A 349 -26.28 -0.28 7.35
N ARG A 350 -25.51 -1.18 6.74
CA ARG A 350 -25.28 -2.55 7.21
C ARG A 350 -23.93 -2.71 7.87
N SER A 351 -22.93 -1.97 7.40
CA SER A 351 -21.57 -2.06 7.91
C SER A 351 -20.96 -0.68 8.10
N VAL A 352 -20.34 -0.49 9.25
CA VAL A 352 -19.59 0.73 9.56
C VAL A 352 -18.16 0.38 9.94
N LYS A 353 -17.20 1.16 9.43
CA LYS A 353 -15.81 1.13 9.83
C LYS A 353 -15.43 2.49 10.41
N PHE A 354 -15.01 2.51 11.66
CA PHE A 354 -14.47 3.71 12.29
C PHE A 354 -12.96 3.58 12.44
N ASN A 355 -12.25 4.52 11.82
CA ASN A 355 -10.82 4.67 11.99
C ASN A 355 -10.60 5.74 13.07
N THR A 356 -9.91 5.39 14.13
CA THR A 356 -9.50 6.34 15.17
C THR A 356 -7.98 6.45 15.18
N ALA A 357 -7.50 7.65 15.46
CA ALA A 357 -6.10 7.89 15.72
C ALA A 357 -5.72 7.18 17.02
N LEU A 358 -4.65 6.37 16.98
CA LEU A 358 -3.97 6.03 18.21
C LEU A 358 -3.27 7.30 18.70
N ALA A 359 -3.81 7.93 19.75
CA ALA A 359 -3.22 9.13 20.33
C ALA A 359 -1.75 8.86 20.68
N VAL A 360 -0.82 9.48 19.95
CA VAL A 360 0.60 9.40 20.28
C VAL A 360 0.75 10.12 21.62
N PRO A 361 1.25 9.43 22.66
CA PRO A 361 1.42 10.06 23.95
C PRO A 361 2.32 11.29 23.80
N ARG A 362 1.95 12.39 24.45
CA ARG A 362 2.86 13.54 24.57
C ARG A 362 4.11 13.08 25.32
N SER A 363 5.24 13.79 25.17
CA SER A 363 6.52 13.38 25.77
C SER A 363 6.49 13.16 27.29
N ASP A 364 5.44 13.63 27.96
CA ASP A 364 5.16 13.54 29.39
C ASP A 364 4.09 12.50 29.78
N VAL A 365 3.40 11.86 28.83
CA VAL A 365 2.37 10.84 29.10
C VAL A 365 2.83 9.52 28.47
N ASP A 366 2.77 8.41 29.20
CA ASP A 366 3.30 7.12 28.70
C ASP A 366 2.23 6.26 27.99
N ALA A 367 0.94 6.53 28.23
CA ALA A 367 -0.19 5.79 27.65
C ALA A 367 -1.01 6.67 26.69
N PRO A 368 -1.52 6.13 25.57
CA PRO A 368 -2.45 6.86 24.70
C PRO A 368 -3.71 7.30 25.47
N ALA A 369 -4.25 8.46 25.14
CA ALA A 369 -5.52 8.93 25.71
C ALA A 369 -6.71 8.10 25.19
N PRO A 370 -7.78 7.95 25.99
CA PRO A 370 -9.04 7.35 25.54
C PRO A 370 -9.75 8.25 24.50
N PRO A 371 -10.77 7.75 23.78
CA PRO A 371 -11.35 6.41 23.90
C PRO A 371 -10.47 5.30 23.31
N HIS A 372 -10.54 4.11 23.90
CA HIS A 372 -9.76 2.95 23.47
C HIS A 372 -10.58 1.98 22.61
N VAL A 373 -9.96 1.47 21.55
CA VAL A 373 -10.51 0.37 20.76
C VAL A 373 -10.26 -0.94 21.50
N THR A 374 -11.31 -1.47 22.14
CA THR A 374 -11.30 -2.74 22.87
C THR A 374 -12.51 -3.58 22.44
N ALA A 375 -12.51 -4.86 22.81
CA ALA A 375 -13.65 -5.75 22.59
C ALA A 375 -14.92 -5.21 23.27
N ALA A 376 -14.80 -4.73 24.51
CA ALA A 376 -15.92 -4.17 25.26
C ALA A 376 -16.45 -2.86 24.63
N SER A 377 -15.56 -1.97 24.17
CA SER A 377 -16.00 -0.72 23.54
C SER A 377 -16.66 -0.97 22.18
N ALA A 378 -16.15 -1.90 21.37
CA ALA A 378 -16.79 -2.30 20.11
C ALA A 378 -18.19 -2.88 20.31
N GLU A 379 -18.38 -3.72 21.33
CA GLU A 379 -19.69 -4.27 21.67
C GLU A 379 -20.65 -3.17 22.14
N SER A 380 -20.20 -2.33 23.09
CA SER A 380 -21.00 -1.22 23.61
C SER A 380 -21.47 -0.26 22.52
N LEU A 381 -20.56 0.11 21.61
CA LEU A 381 -20.86 1.01 20.50
C LEU A 381 -21.81 0.42 19.48
N LEU A 382 -21.64 -0.86 19.10
CA LEU A 382 -22.58 -1.51 18.18
C LEU A 382 -23.99 -1.54 18.78
N ARG A 383 -24.11 -1.91 20.06
CA ARG A 383 -25.39 -1.91 20.79
C ARG A 383 -26.00 -0.51 20.80
N TYR A 384 -25.23 0.49 21.21
CA TYR A 384 -25.65 1.91 21.25
C TYR A 384 -26.21 2.39 19.91
N MET A 385 -25.52 2.10 18.81
CA MET A 385 -25.95 2.53 17.48
C MET A 385 -27.20 1.80 17.00
N ARG A 386 -27.35 0.51 17.34
CA ARG A 386 -28.56 -0.26 16.98
C ARG A 386 -29.79 0.24 17.74
N GLU A 387 -29.66 0.55 19.03
CA GLU A 387 -30.73 1.12 19.86
C GLU A 387 -31.24 2.47 19.34
N ARG A 388 -30.40 3.21 18.61
CA ARG A 388 -30.73 4.51 18.01
C ARG A 388 -31.00 4.46 16.51
N SER A 389 -31.07 3.25 15.95
CA SER A 389 -31.40 3.12 14.53
C SER A 389 -32.80 3.66 14.26
N THR A 390 -32.96 4.36 13.14
CA THR A 390 -34.27 4.83 12.66
C THR A 390 -35.07 3.73 11.97
N THR A 391 -34.52 2.52 11.87
CA THR A 391 -35.12 1.37 11.18
C THR A 391 -35.48 0.26 12.15
N GLU A 392 -36.64 -0.37 11.92
CA GLU A 392 -37.10 -1.53 12.67
C GLU A 392 -37.32 -2.70 11.70
N PRO A 393 -36.52 -3.79 11.78
CA PRO A 393 -35.36 -3.98 12.68
C PRO A 393 -34.14 -3.12 12.27
N PRO A 394 -33.18 -2.86 13.20
CA PRO A 394 -31.97 -2.10 12.89
C PRO A 394 -31.15 -2.72 11.76
N SER A 395 -30.85 -1.94 10.72
CA SER A 395 -30.11 -2.41 9.54
C SER A 395 -28.63 -2.72 9.81
N LEU A 396 -28.05 -2.12 10.85
CA LEU A 396 -26.61 -2.21 11.15
C LEU A 396 -26.23 -3.61 11.66
N GLN A 397 -25.48 -4.35 10.85
CA GLN A 397 -25.07 -5.72 11.12
C GLN A 397 -23.60 -5.84 11.54
N ARG A 398 -22.75 -4.86 11.19
CA ARG A 398 -21.31 -4.96 11.41
C ARG A 398 -20.70 -3.61 11.79
N LEU A 399 -19.90 -3.62 12.84
CA LEU A 399 -19.03 -2.51 13.25
C LEU A 399 -17.57 -2.96 13.23
N HIS A 400 -16.70 -2.20 12.57
CA HIS A 400 -15.27 -2.41 12.58
C HIS A 400 -14.57 -1.18 13.16
N LEU A 401 -14.04 -1.29 14.37
CA LEU A 401 -13.22 -0.26 14.98
C LEU A 401 -11.75 -0.52 14.67
N VAL A 402 -11.06 0.48 14.15
CA VAL A 402 -9.63 0.41 13.84
C VAL A 402 -8.93 1.54 14.56
N SER A 403 -8.00 1.20 15.44
CA SER A 403 -7.00 2.11 15.96
C SER A 403 -5.76 1.98 15.10
N ASP A 404 -5.44 3.02 14.33
CA ASP A 404 -4.25 3.07 13.49
C ASP A 404 -3.28 4.13 14.02
N ASN A 405 -1.98 3.86 13.89
CA ASN A 405 -0.95 4.83 14.20
C ASN A 405 -0.67 5.79 13.03
N GLY A 406 -1.30 5.59 11.86
CA GLY A 406 -1.14 6.42 10.66
C GLY A 406 0.27 6.39 10.05
N TRP A 407 1.14 5.51 10.55
CA TRP A 407 2.57 5.43 10.24
C TRP A 407 2.89 3.96 9.92
N SER A 408 2.38 3.49 8.78
CA SER A 408 2.44 2.07 8.40
C SER A 408 3.84 1.59 7.96
N ASP A 409 4.76 2.47 7.54
CA ASP A 409 5.88 2.03 6.70
C ASP A 409 7.32 2.28 7.19
N GLN A 410 7.54 2.85 8.38
CA GLN A 410 8.92 3.04 8.87
C GLN A 410 9.51 1.80 9.57
N GLY A 411 9.37 0.60 8.99
CA GLY A 411 10.22 -0.60 9.18
C GLY A 411 10.65 -1.05 10.60
N GLY A 412 10.17 -0.44 11.67
CA GLY A 412 10.62 -0.59 13.04
C GLY A 412 9.50 -1.05 13.95
N VAL A 413 9.87 -1.83 14.97
CA VAL A 413 8.93 -2.26 16.00
C VAL A 413 8.71 -1.07 16.94
N SER A 414 7.58 -0.38 16.80
CA SER A 414 7.21 0.75 17.66
C SER A 414 6.06 0.35 18.59
N PRO A 415 6.02 0.88 19.84
CA PRO A 415 4.87 0.70 20.73
C PRO A 415 3.55 1.08 20.06
N ALA A 416 3.56 2.13 19.23
CA ALA A 416 2.39 2.57 18.47
C ALA A 416 1.85 1.48 17.52
N ARG A 417 2.72 0.73 16.83
CA ARG A 417 2.30 -0.36 15.93
C ARG A 417 1.76 -1.57 16.70
N ALA A 418 2.32 -1.84 17.88
CA ALA A 418 1.83 -2.91 18.75
C ALA A 418 0.46 -2.55 19.35
N ASN A 419 0.27 -1.28 19.71
CA ASN A 419 -0.98 -0.73 20.24
C ASN A 419 -2.08 -0.49 19.20
N ALA A 420 -1.73 -0.38 17.91
CA ALA A 420 -2.72 -0.36 16.84
C ALA A 420 -3.54 -1.66 16.89
N THR A 421 -4.86 -1.61 16.74
CA THR A 421 -5.70 -2.80 16.84
C THR A 421 -6.96 -2.64 16.00
N GLY A 422 -7.52 -3.76 15.55
CA GLY A 422 -8.78 -3.79 14.82
C GLY A 422 -9.75 -4.73 15.51
N ILE A 423 -10.94 -4.26 15.86
CA ILE A 423 -12.00 -5.06 16.46
C ILE A 423 -13.23 -5.03 15.55
N VAL A 424 -13.69 -6.21 15.15
CA VAL A 424 -14.93 -6.40 14.39
C VAL A 424 -15.99 -6.98 15.33
N CYS A 425 -17.09 -6.25 15.48
CA CYS A 425 -18.31 -6.72 16.11
C CYS A 425 -19.36 -6.96 15.03
N GLN A 426 -19.97 -8.14 15.01
CA GLN A 426 -20.92 -8.54 13.98
C GLN A 426 -22.15 -9.21 14.61
N VAL A 427 -23.35 -8.82 14.17
CA VAL A 427 -24.61 -9.42 14.60
C VAL A 427 -24.80 -10.75 13.87
N SER A 428 -25.25 -11.77 14.62
CA SER A 428 -25.64 -13.08 14.09
C SER A 428 -26.94 -13.00 13.30
N HIS A 429 -27.23 -14.04 12.51
CA HIS A 429 -28.45 -14.11 11.71
C HIS A 429 -29.74 -14.05 12.52
N ASP A 430 -29.71 -14.47 13.79
CA ASP A 430 -30.88 -14.53 14.67
C ASP A 430 -31.14 -13.20 15.40
N ASP A 431 -30.34 -12.16 15.14
CA ASP A 431 -30.46 -10.79 15.67
C ASP A 431 -30.41 -10.66 17.21
N ARG A 432 -30.16 -11.77 17.92
CA ARG A 432 -30.09 -11.85 19.39
C ARG A 432 -28.68 -11.96 19.93
N ASP A 433 -27.75 -12.45 19.11
CA ASP A 433 -26.34 -12.59 19.46
C ASP A 433 -25.46 -11.76 18.54
N TRP A 434 -24.35 -11.24 19.06
CA TRP A 434 -23.25 -10.71 18.26
C TRP A 434 -22.01 -11.56 18.47
N THR A 435 -20.97 -11.34 17.66
CA THR A 435 -19.64 -11.92 17.80
C THR A 435 -18.60 -10.81 17.75
N VAL A 436 -17.69 -10.80 18.72
CA VAL A 436 -16.57 -9.84 18.77
C VAL A 436 -15.28 -10.55 18.41
N THR A 437 -14.51 -9.98 17.49
CA THR A 437 -13.24 -10.54 17.00
C THR A 437 -12.20 -9.46 16.84
N CYS A 438 -10.99 -9.69 17.35
CA CYS A 438 -9.81 -8.90 17.08
C CYS A 438 -9.09 -9.43 15.84
N THR A 439 -8.76 -8.54 14.90
CA THR A 439 -8.13 -8.87 13.62
C THR A 439 -6.70 -9.37 13.76
N LYS A 440 -6.04 -9.09 14.89
CA LYS A 440 -4.67 -9.53 15.20
C LYS A 440 -4.61 -10.86 15.97
N LEU A 441 -5.73 -11.37 16.47
CA LEU A 441 -5.76 -12.58 17.29
C LEU A 441 -6.14 -13.80 16.44
N SER A 442 -5.59 -14.96 16.81
CA SER A 442 -6.05 -16.23 16.26
C SER A 442 -7.48 -16.55 16.74
N GLU A 443 -8.16 -17.47 16.06
CA GLU A 443 -9.51 -17.89 16.42
C GLU A 443 -9.62 -18.37 17.88
N ALA A 444 -8.67 -19.19 18.34
CA ALA A 444 -8.64 -19.68 19.72
C ALA A 444 -8.48 -18.55 20.77
N LEU A 445 -7.70 -17.51 20.45
CA LEU A 445 -7.55 -16.34 21.32
C LEU A 445 -8.79 -15.45 21.25
N ASN A 446 -9.45 -15.35 20.10
CA ASN A 446 -10.72 -14.64 19.97
C ASN A 446 -11.84 -15.32 20.74
N GLU A 447 -11.92 -16.64 20.73
CA GLU A 447 -12.85 -17.39 21.58
C GLU A 447 -12.60 -17.10 23.06
N LYS A 448 -11.33 -17.08 23.47
CA LYS A 448 -10.97 -16.74 24.85
C LYS A 448 -11.31 -15.30 25.20
N LEU A 449 -11.03 -14.35 24.31
CA LEU A 449 -11.39 -12.94 24.47
C LEU A 449 -12.91 -12.78 24.67
N ARG A 450 -13.72 -13.52 23.89
CA ARG A 450 -15.18 -13.51 24.02
C ARG A 450 -15.64 -14.04 25.38
N ARG A 451 -15.09 -15.15 25.87
CA ARG A 451 -15.41 -15.69 27.21
C ARG A 451 -15.03 -14.73 28.34
N VAL A 452 -13.87 -14.07 28.23
CA VAL A 452 -13.46 -13.04 29.20
C VAL A 452 -14.44 -11.87 29.23
N VAL A 453 -14.82 -11.35 28.05
CA VAL A 453 -15.68 -10.16 27.94
C VAL A 453 -17.14 -10.45 28.31
N ARG A 454 -17.68 -11.62 27.93
CA ARG A 454 -19.10 -11.96 28.16
C ARG A 454 -19.35 -12.70 29.45
N ASP A 455 -18.53 -13.71 29.74
CA ASP A 455 -18.78 -14.65 30.83
C ASP A 455 -18.02 -14.26 32.10
N GLY A 456 -17.18 -13.21 32.03
CA GLY A 456 -16.34 -12.77 33.15
C GLY A 456 -15.22 -13.74 33.49
N GLU A 457 -14.82 -14.62 32.54
CA GLU A 457 -13.69 -15.52 32.74
C GLU A 457 -12.41 -14.70 33.01
N ALA A 458 -11.65 -15.06 34.05
CA ALA A 458 -10.39 -14.37 34.33
C ALA A 458 -9.34 -14.76 33.27
N PRO A 459 -8.68 -13.77 32.60
CA PRO A 459 -7.63 -14.07 31.65
C PRO A 459 -6.42 -14.69 32.38
N SER A 460 -5.78 -15.69 31.77
CA SER A 460 -4.60 -16.32 32.38
C SER A 460 -3.37 -15.42 32.23
N PRO A 461 -2.34 -15.56 33.09
CA PRO A 461 -1.10 -14.80 32.95
C PRO A 461 -0.44 -14.94 31.57
N ALA A 462 -0.57 -16.12 30.94
CA ALA A 462 -0.03 -16.39 29.62
C ALA A 462 -0.75 -15.64 28.49
N ASP A 463 -2.04 -15.32 28.65
CA ASP A 463 -2.78 -14.51 27.67
C ASP A 463 -2.41 -13.04 27.83
N MET A 464 -2.34 -12.57 29.07
CA MET A 464 -1.99 -11.17 29.39
C MET A 464 -0.54 -10.83 29.04
N ALA A 465 0.33 -11.84 28.91
CA ALA A 465 1.68 -11.68 28.37
C ALA A 465 1.71 -11.38 26.86
N ARG A 466 0.60 -11.58 26.12
CA ARG A 466 0.49 -11.28 24.70
C ARG A 466 -0.03 -9.86 24.49
N ILE A 467 0.81 -9.00 23.90
CA ILE A 467 0.49 -7.59 23.69
C ILE A 467 -0.84 -7.42 22.94
N ASP A 468 -1.05 -8.11 21.83
CA ASP A 468 -2.30 -7.96 21.04
C ASP A 468 -3.56 -8.39 21.82
N PHE A 469 -3.45 -9.38 22.72
CA PHE A 469 -4.57 -9.83 23.54
C PHE A 469 -4.88 -8.79 24.63
N LYS A 470 -3.84 -8.33 25.32
CA LYS A 470 -3.96 -7.28 26.34
C LYS A 470 -4.51 -5.98 25.74
N VAL A 471 -4.03 -5.57 24.57
CA VAL A 471 -4.51 -4.37 23.86
C VAL A 471 -5.97 -4.51 23.44
N ALA A 472 -6.37 -5.67 22.91
CA ALA A 472 -7.77 -5.92 22.55
C ALA A 472 -8.72 -5.93 23.77
N LEU A 473 -8.23 -6.32 24.95
CA LEU A 473 -9.03 -6.40 26.17
C LEU A 473 -9.08 -5.07 26.94
N GLU A 474 -7.92 -4.48 27.23
CA GLU A 474 -7.76 -3.34 28.15
C GLU A 474 -7.49 -2.00 27.42
N GLY A 475 -7.11 -2.05 26.15
CA GLY A 475 -6.68 -0.88 25.39
C GLY A 475 -5.16 -0.75 25.30
N PRO A 476 -4.66 0.34 24.69
CA PRO A 476 -3.25 0.50 24.41
C PRO A 476 -2.39 0.53 25.68
N ILE A 477 -1.25 -0.13 25.63
CA ILE A 477 -0.30 -0.20 26.76
C ILE A 477 0.73 0.92 26.70
N SER A 478 1.28 1.28 27.85
CA SER A 478 2.35 2.28 27.91
C SER A 478 3.64 1.80 27.24
N SER A 479 4.52 2.74 26.87
CA SER A 479 5.79 2.35 26.24
C SER A 479 6.67 1.54 27.19
N SER A 480 6.69 1.89 28.48
CA SER A 480 7.39 1.12 29.52
C SER A 480 6.91 -0.33 29.58
N VAL A 481 5.59 -0.55 29.71
CA VAL A 481 4.99 -1.88 29.77
C VAL A 481 5.26 -2.67 28.49
N TYR A 482 5.16 -2.01 27.33
CA TYR A 482 5.48 -2.63 26.04
C TYR A 482 6.91 -3.18 26.01
N TRP A 483 7.90 -2.39 26.44
CA TRP A 483 9.29 -2.83 26.44
C TRP A 483 9.57 -3.95 27.44
N ASP A 484 8.91 -3.96 28.59
CA ASP A 484 9.05 -5.03 29.58
C ASP A 484 8.40 -6.34 29.11
N MET A 485 7.26 -6.26 28.41
CA MET A 485 6.64 -7.41 27.76
C MET A 485 7.51 -7.96 26.62
N GLN A 486 8.14 -7.09 25.82
CA GLN A 486 9.09 -7.51 24.77
C GLN A 486 10.31 -8.24 25.32
N LYS A 487 10.87 -7.81 26.46
CA LYS A 487 11.99 -8.51 27.12
C LYS A 487 11.60 -9.91 27.61
N SER A 488 10.31 -10.09 27.90
CA SER A 488 9.76 -11.31 28.49
C SER A 488 9.16 -12.27 27.45
N ASP A 489 8.94 -11.83 26.20
CA ASP A 489 8.41 -12.68 25.12
C ASP A 489 9.54 -13.60 24.59
N PRO A 490 9.43 -14.93 24.71
CA PRO A 490 10.42 -15.86 24.20
C PRO A 490 10.48 -15.93 22.67
N ARG A 491 9.58 -15.25 21.95
CA ARG A 491 9.56 -15.26 20.48
C ARG A 491 10.61 -14.29 19.90
N PRO A 492 11.38 -14.71 18.89
CA PRO A 492 12.37 -13.84 18.26
C PRO A 492 11.69 -12.63 17.59
N PRO A 493 12.24 -11.42 17.72
CA PRO A 493 11.69 -10.23 17.09
C PRO A 493 11.70 -10.42 15.56
N GLY A 494 10.52 -10.53 14.94
CA GLY A 494 10.37 -10.55 13.48
C GLY A 494 9.41 -11.58 12.87
N VAL A 495 8.76 -12.43 13.66
CA VAL A 495 7.70 -13.32 13.17
C VAL A 495 6.33 -12.74 13.50
N LEU A 496 5.88 -11.78 12.70
CA LEU A 496 4.47 -11.39 12.66
C LEU A 496 3.80 -12.25 11.59
N PHE A 497 2.72 -12.94 11.97
CA PHE A 497 1.85 -13.63 11.03
C PHE A 497 1.27 -12.60 10.07
N GLY A 498 1.39 -12.86 8.76
CA GLY A 498 0.81 -12.06 7.69
C GLY A 498 -0.57 -12.55 7.30
#